data_AF-A0A831XP70-F1
#
_entry.id   AF-A0A831XP70-F1
#
_cell.length_a   1.000
_cell.length_b   1.000
_cell.length_c   1.000
_cell.angle_alpha   90.00
_cell.angle_beta   90.00
_cell.angle_gamma   90.00
#
_symmetry.space_group_name_H-M   'P 1'
#
loop_
_entity.id
_entity.type
_entity.pdbx_description
1 polymer ?
#
loop_
_entity_poly.entity_id
_entity_poly.type
_entity_poly.pdbx_seq_one_letter_code
_entity_poly.pdbx_strand_id
1 'polypeptide(L)'
;MRAFKAHLRGLAPYPYKKEEAPVKLDQNESPFDLPGGLKEEALRRMAHLPWNRYPEIHAEGLRRRLSALLDWPEEGIVLAPGSNLLILALSLAAEEVLDLKPSFPHYAHAAKVA
;
A
#
# COMPACT_ATOMS: atom_id res chain seq x y z
N MET A 1 -1.26 -26.69 21.43
CA MET A 1 -0.47 -25.88 20.47
C MET A 1 -1.00 -24.45 20.53
N ARG A 2 -0.20 -23.44 20.94
CA ARG A 2 -0.65 -22.03 20.91
C ARG A 2 -0.46 -21.51 19.48
N ALA A 3 -1.54 -21.47 18.71
CA ALA A 3 -1.51 -21.12 17.28
C ALA A 3 -1.20 -19.64 16.99
N PHE A 4 -1.14 -18.76 18.00
CA PHE A 4 -0.98 -17.31 17.82
C PHE A 4 0.01 -16.69 18.81
N LYS A 5 0.79 -15.70 18.34
CA LYS A 5 1.64 -14.83 19.17
C LYS A 5 0.78 -14.10 20.22
N ALA A 6 1.35 -13.84 21.39
CA ALA A 6 0.59 -13.28 22.52
C ALA A 6 -0.04 -11.91 22.20
N HIS A 7 0.69 -11.02 21.52
CA HIS A 7 0.22 -9.68 21.15
C HIS A 7 -0.95 -9.68 20.13
N LEU A 8 -1.17 -10.80 19.42
CA LEU A 8 -2.29 -10.92 18.47
C LEU A 8 -3.61 -11.25 19.18
N ARG A 9 -3.59 -11.60 20.47
CA ARG A 9 -4.81 -11.96 21.21
C ARG A 9 -5.61 -10.70 21.53
N GLY A 10 -6.88 -10.71 21.14
CA GLY A 10 -7.80 -9.60 21.40
C GLY A 10 -7.63 -8.41 20.44
N LEU A 11 -6.78 -8.53 19.42
CA LEU A 11 -6.65 -7.52 18.37
C LEU A 11 -7.94 -7.52 17.53
N ALA A 12 -8.67 -6.41 17.56
CA ALA A 12 -9.85 -6.26 16.71
C ALA A 12 -9.44 -6.16 15.23
N PRO A 13 -10.22 -6.73 14.30
CA PRO A 13 -10.02 -6.52 12.88
C PRO A 13 -10.00 -5.02 12.53
N TYR A 14 -9.30 -4.67 11.47
CA TYR A 14 -9.40 -3.32 10.92
C TYR A 14 -10.87 -3.01 10.60
N PRO A 15 -11.42 -1.88 11.07
CA PRO A 15 -12.84 -1.59 10.96
C PRO A 15 -13.19 -1.22 9.51
N TYR A 16 -13.47 -2.23 8.70
CA TYR A 16 -14.03 -2.08 7.36
C TYR A 16 -15.36 -2.84 7.28
N LYS A 17 -16.40 -2.15 6.84
CA LYS A 17 -17.69 -2.75 6.52
C LYS A 17 -18.01 -2.37 5.09
N LYS A 18 -18.20 -3.38 4.22
CA LYS A 18 -18.64 -3.14 2.85
C LYS A 18 -20.08 -2.63 2.91
N GLU A 19 -20.31 -1.44 2.38
CA GLU A 19 -21.64 -0.88 2.18
C GLU A 19 -21.84 -0.68 0.67
N GLU A 20 -22.94 -1.19 0.13
CA GLU A 20 -23.34 -0.93 -1.25
C GLU A 20 -24.31 0.24 -1.25
N ALA A 21 -23.88 1.35 -1.87
CA ALA A 21 -24.67 2.57 -1.96
C ALA A 21 -24.68 3.06 -3.42
N PRO A 22 -25.80 3.64 -3.90
CA PRO A 22 -25.85 4.27 -5.22
C PRO A 22 -24.85 5.42 -5.40
N VAL A 23 -24.51 6.09 -4.29
CA VAL A 23 -23.50 7.15 -4.23
C VAL A 23 -22.51 6.80 -3.13
N LYS A 24 -21.32 6.35 -3.51
CA LYS A 24 -20.25 5.92 -2.60
C LYS A 24 -19.32 7.11 -2.30
N LEU A 25 -19.27 7.52 -1.03
CA LEU A 25 -18.47 8.67 -0.53
C LEU A 25 -17.81 8.37 0.83
N ASP A 26 -17.75 7.11 1.23
CA ASP A 26 -17.22 6.63 2.52
C ASP A 26 -15.70 6.41 2.50
N GLN A 27 -15.11 6.29 1.32
CA GLN A 27 -13.67 6.12 1.10
C GLN A 27 -13.18 7.22 0.16
N ASN A 28 -11.94 7.68 0.38
CA ASN A 28 -11.31 8.77 -0.41
C ASN A 28 -10.87 8.30 -1.81
N GLU A 29 -11.73 7.55 -2.50
CA GLU A 29 -11.53 7.10 -3.88
C GLU A 29 -11.73 8.28 -4.83
N SER A 30 -11.02 8.26 -5.97
CA SER A 30 -11.25 9.24 -7.03
C SER A 30 -12.68 9.07 -7.58
N PRO A 31 -13.47 10.15 -7.74
CA PRO A 31 -14.76 10.07 -8.43
C PRO A 31 -14.60 9.90 -9.94
N PHE A 32 -13.41 10.16 -10.47
CA PHE A 32 -13.08 10.01 -11.88
C PHE A 32 -12.34 8.70 -12.11
N ASP A 33 -12.80 7.98 -13.12
CA ASP A 33 -12.13 6.81 -13.65
C ASP A 33 -10.86 7.21 -14.44
N LEU A 34 -9.99 6.23 -14.72
CA LEU A 34 -8.87 6.45 -15.61
C LEU A 34 -9.36 6.69 -17.05
N PRO A 35 -8.78 7.65 -17.80
CA PRO A 35 -9.03 7.82 -19.22
C PRO A 35 -8.92 6.51 -20.01
N GLY A 36 -9.83 6.28 -20.96
CA GLY A 36 -9.89 5.02 -21.74
C GLY A 36 -8.56 4.63 -22.37
N GLY A 37 -7.87 5.58 -23.01
CA GLY A 37 -6.55 5.33 -23.62
C GLY A 37 -5.47 4.90 -22.61
N LEU A 38 -5.55 5.34 -21.35
CA LEU A 38 -4.62 4.88 -20.31
C LEU A 38 -4.91 3.43 -19.89
N LYS A 39 -6.18 3.04 -19.84
CA LYS A 39 -6.56 1.65 -19.57
C LYS A 39 -6.10 0.73 -20.69
N GLU A 40 -6.32 1.11 -21.94
CA GLU A 40 -5.87 0.36 -23.12
C GLU A 40 -4.35 0.20 -23.12
N GLU A 41 -3.61 1.27 -22.85
CA GLU A 41 -2.15 1.22 -22.79
C GLU A 41 -1.65 0.32 -21.64
N ALA A 42 -2.27 0.39 -20.47
CA ALA A 42 -1.92 -0.48 -19.34
C ALA A 42 -2.13 -1.96 -19.68
N LEU A 43 -3.28 -2.30 -20.26
CA LEU A 43 -3.60 -3.66 -20.70
C LEU A 43 -2.66 -4.14 -21.79
N ARG A 44 -2.37 -3.28 -22.78
CA ARG A 44 -1.42 -3.59 -23.86
C ARG A 44 -0.06 -3.92 -23.28
N ARG A 45 0.48 -3.11 -22.36
CA ARG A 45 1.78 -3.41 -21.71
C ARG A 45 1.74 -4.71 -20.93
N MET A 46 0.69 -4.94 -20.14
CA MET A 46 0.54 -6.14 -19.33
C MET A 46 0.50 -7.42 -20.18
N ALA A 47 -0.17 -7.38 -21.34
CA ALA A 47 -0.25 -8.51 -22.27
C ALA A 47 1.09 -8.88 -22.92
N HIS A 48 2.04 -7.94 -23.02
CA HIS A 48 3.37 -8.19 -23.60
C HIS A 48 4.41 -8.62 -22.55
N LEU A 49 4.06 -8.66 -21.25
CA LEU A 49 4.98 -9.11 -20.21
C LEU A 49 5.09 -10.65 -20.19
N PRO A 50 6.29 -11.20 -19.93
CA PRO A 50 6.45 -12.63 -19.72
C PRO A 50 5.93 -13.03 -18.33
N TRP A 51 4.70 -13.54 -18.25
CA TRP A 51 4.06 -13.92 -16.97
C TRP A 51 4.68 -15.15 -16.31
N ASN A 52 5.51 -15.87 -17.05
CA ASN A 52 6.24 -17.04 -16.58
C ASN A 52 7.61 -16.67 -15.96
N ARG A 53 7.89 -15.39 -15.73
CA ARG A 53 9.13 -14.88 -15.15
C ARG A 53 8.82 -13.97 -13.98
N TYR A 54 9.72 -13.95 -13.00
CA TYR A 54 9.67 -12.95 -11.93
C TYR A 54 9.88 -11.55 -12.52
N PRO A 55 9.16 -10.53 -12.00
CA PRO A 55 9.38 -9.15 -12.38
C PRO A 55 10.68 -8.60 -11.79
N GLU A 56 10.96 -7.33 -12.09
CA GLU A 56 11.89 -6.48 -11.35
C GLU A 56 11.64 -6.59 -9.83
N ILE A 57 12.67 -6.95 -9.06
CA ILE A 57 12.54 -7.22 -7.62
C ILE A 57 12.23 -5.93 -6.85
N HIS A 58 12.82 -4.81 -7.28
CA HIS A 58 12.66 -3.51 -6.64
C HIS A 58 11.95 -2.48 -7.52
N ALA A 59 11.34 -2.92 -8.62
CA ALA A 59 10.70 -2.06 -9.62
C ALA A 59 11.63 -0.92 -10.07
N GLU A 60 12.89 -1.26 -10.36
CA GLU A 60 13.99 -0.37 -10.71
C GLU A 60 13.60 0.62 -11.83
N GLY A 61 12.86 0.14 -12.84
CA GLY A 61 12.38 0.97 -13.94
C GLY A 61 11.37 2.03 -13.51
N LEU A 62 10.47 1.71 -12.57
CA LEU A 62 9.52 2.68 -12.00
C LEU A 62 10.25 3.65 -11.07
N ARG A 63 11.16 3.14 -10.24
CA ARG A 63 11.94 3.93 -9.28
C ARG A 63 12.74 5.04 -9.97
N ARG A 64 13.44 4.73 -11.06
CA ARG A 64 14.19 5.70 -11.87
C ARG A 64 13.29 6.78 -12.48
N ARG A 65 12.10 6.41 -12.97
CA ARG A 65 11.13 7.36 -13.53
C ARG A 65 10.56 8.31 -12.47
N LEU A 66 10.28 7.78 -11.27
CA LEU A 66 9.81 8.60 -10.14
C LEU A 66 10.90 9.54 -9.63
N SER A 67 12.15 9.07 -9.55
CA SER A 67 13.30 9.91 -9.19
C SER A 67 13.40 11.14 -10.10
N ALA A 68 13.33 10.94 -11.41
CA ALA A 68 13.35 12.04 -12.38
C ALA A 68 12.11 12.95 -12.30
N LEU A 69 10.93 12.40 -12.04
CA LEU A 69 9.68 13.17 -11.93
C LEU A 69 9.64 14.04 -10.67
N LEU A 70 10.16 13.53 -9.56
CA LEU A 70 10.08 14.15 -8.23
C LEU A 70 11.31 15.00 -7.90
N ASP A 71 12.34 14.99 -8.76
CA ASP A 71 13.66 15.58 -8.49
C ASP A 71 14.24 15.07 -7.15
N TRP A 72 14.24 13.75 -6.98
CA TRP A 72 14.64 13.07 -5.74
C TRP A 72 15.60 11.91 -6.01
N PRO A 73 16.63 11.67 -5.15
CA PRO A 73 17.56 10.55 -5.34
C PRO A 73 16.85 9.20 -5.44
N GLU A 74 17.28 8.35 -6.38
CA GLU A 74 16.66 7.04 -6.64
C GLU A 74 16.75 6.13 -5.40
N GLU A 75 17.85 6.20 -4.66
CA GLU A 75 18.12 5.46 -3.42
C GLU A 75 17.16 5.85 -2.29
N GLY A 76 16.58 7.05 -2.36
CA GLY A 76 15.60 7.56 -1.41
C GLY A 76 14.16 7.12 -1.71
N ILE A 77 13.91 6.30 -2.74
CA ILE A 77 12.58 5.86 -3.14
C ILE A 77 12.42 4.37 -2.86
N VAL A 78 11.41 4.04 -2.05
CA VAL A 78 11.00 2.66 -1.77
C VAL A 78 9.59 2.43 -2.32
N LEU A 79 9.42 1.35 -3.07
CA LEU A 79 8.16 0.98 -3.71
C LEU A 79 7.52 -0.22 -3.02
N ALA A 80 6.20 -0.23 -2.94
CA ALA A 80 5.40 -1.33 -2.41
C ALA A 80 4.03 -1.40 -3.10
N PRO A 81 3.33 -2.54 -3.08
CA PRO A 81 1.94 -2.70 -3.57
C PRO A 81 0.88 -1.97 -2.72
N GLY A 82 1.21 -0.79 -2.18
CA GLY A 82 0.39 -0.01 -1.26
C GLY A 82 1.17 0.48 -0.04
N SER A 83 0.79 1.64 0.50
CA SER A 83 1.47 2.28 1.63
C SER A 83 1.38 1.49 2.93
N ASN A 84 0.35 0.66 3.13
CA ASN A 84 0.19 -0.18 4.32
C ASN A 84 1.39 -1.10 4.58
N LEU A 85 2.01 -1.64 3.53
CA LEU A 85 3.20 -2.48 3.68
C LEU A 85 4.40 -1.67 4.17
N LEU A 86 4.56 -0.44 3.69
CA LEU A 86 5.63 0.47 4.14
C LEU A 86 5.40 0.90 5.58
N ILE A 87 4.15 1.21 5.97
CA ILE A 87 3.79 1.55 7.34
C ILE A 87 4.15 0.40 8.29
N LEU A 88 3.77 -0.83 7.95
CA LEU A 88 4.11 -2.01 8.76
C LEU A 88 5.62 -2.23 8.85
N ALA A 89 6.35 -2.12 7.73
CA ALA A 89 7.80 -2.27 7.73
C ALA A 89 8.49 -1.23 8.63
N LEU A 90 8.03 0.02 8.59
CA LEU A 90 8.53 1.08 9.47
C LEU A 90 8.16 0.83 10.94
N SER A 91 6.93 0.37 11.23
CA SER A 91 6.52 0.02 12.59
C SER A 91 7.36 -1.12 13.17
N LEU A 92 7.68 -2.15 12.38
CA LEU A 92 8.54 -3.27 12.79
C LEU A 92 9.99 -2.87 13.04
N ALA A 93 10.47 -1.84 12.33
CA ALA A 93 11.84 -1.35 12.46
C ALA A 93 12.00 -0.33 13.60
N ALA A 94 10.90 0.21 14.13
CA ALA A 94 10.92 1.19 15.20
C ALA A 94 10.93 0.52 16.58
N GLU A 95 11.58 1.16 17.55
CA GLU A 95 11.47 0.78 18.96
C GLU A 95 10.13 1.23 19.55
N GLU A 96 9.70 2.45 19.20
CA GLU A 96 8.41 3.02 19.58
C GLU A 96 7.79 3.79 18.40
N VAL A 97 6.46 3.80 18.31
CA VAL A 97 5.70 4.56 17.31
C VAL A 97 4.81 5.58 18.01
N LEU A 98 5.00 6.86 17.66
CA LEU A 98 4.14 7.96 18.10
C LEU A 98 3.12 8.29 17.01
N ASP A 99 1.84 8.39 17.38
CA ASP A 99 0.73 8.71 16.49
C ASP A 99 -0.18 9.79 17.13
N LEU A 100 -0.91 10.54 16.31
CA LEU A 100 -1.90 11.53 16.74
C LEU A 100 -3.29 10.91 16.80
N LYS A 101 -4.20 11.50 17.59
CA LYS A 101 -5.61 11.09 17.60
C LYS A 101 -6.53 12.32 17.49
N PRO A 102 -7.39 12.41 16.46
CA PRO A 102 -7.65 11.42 15.40
C PRO A 102 -6.60 11.43 14.27
N SER A 103 -6.28 10.25 13.74
CA SER A 103 -5.39 10.04 12.57
C SER A 103 -5.85 8.82 11.75
N PHE A 104 -5.02 8.36 10.81
CA PHE A 104 -5.27 7.14 10.06
C PHE A 104 -5.14 5.91 10.98
N PRO A 105 -6.24 5.15 11.25
CA PRO A 105 -6.24 4.07 12.25
C PRO A 105 -5.24 2.95 11.98
N HIS A 106 -4.75 2.83 10.74
CA HIS A 106 -3.77 1.82 10.37
C HIS A 106 -2.40 2.04 11.03
N TYR A 107 -2.02 3.27 11.38
CA TYR A 107 -0.76 3.53 12.10
C TYR A 107 -0.76 2.84 13.47
N ALA A 108 -1.76 3.12 14.30
CA ALA A 108 -1.93 2.47 15.60
C ALA A 108 -2.16 0.95 15.49
N HIS A 109 -2.77 0.46 14.40
CA HIS A 109 -2.95 -0.97 14.16
C HIS A 109 -1.62 -1.65 13.82
N ALA A 110 -0.86 -1.11 12.87
CA ALA A 110 0.44 -1.63 12.46
C ALA A 110 1.43 -1.68 13.63
N ALA A 111 1.47 -0.63 14.47
CA ALA A 111 2.32 -0.58 15.66
C ALA A 111 1.97 -1.65 16.72
N LYS A 112 0.72 -2.10 16.81
CA LYS A 112 0.31 -3.19 17.72
C LYS A 112 0.56 -4.59 17.16
N VAL A 113 0.62 -4.71 15.84
CA VAL A 113 0.87 -5.97 15.13
C VAL A 113 2.37 -6.24 15.00
N ALA A 114 3.19 -5.19 14.88
CA ALA A 114 4.65 -5.26 14.96
C ALA A 114 5.11 -5.92 16.27
#